data_AF-A0A4S4D624-F1
#
_entry.id   AF-A0A4S4D624-F1
#
_cell.length_a   1.000
_cell.length_b   1.000
_cell.length_c   1.000
_cell.angle_alpha   90.00
_cell.angle_beta   90.00
_cell.angle_gamma   90.00
#
_symmetry.space_group_name_H-M   'P 1'
#
loop_
_entity.id
_entity.type
_entity.pdbx_description
1 polymer ?
#
loop_
_entity_poly.entity_id
_entity_poly.type
_entity_poly.pdbx_seq_one_letter_code
_entity_poly.pdbx_strand_id
1 'polypeptide(L)'
;MPPLKKNPQNSPKHPHISSSFSQKYFPTSFLSLQTTLSFSKTQMAPELVSATTKATSLVKAASLTSRAYVTFLAGNGDYVKGVVGLAKGLRKVKTAYPLVVAVLPDVPEEHRRMLLAQGCIVREIEPVYPPANQTQFAMAYYVINYSKLRIWEFVEYHKMIYLDGDIQVFENIDHLFDNPNGYFYAVKDCFCEKTWSHTPQYQIGYCQQCPDKVQWPRELGPKPPLYFNAGMFVFEPSLPIYDDLLETLKITPPTPFAEQDFLNMFFKDVYKPIPPTYNLVLAMLWRHPENIELNKVKVVHYCAAGSKPWRYTGIEENMKRKDIKMVVKSWWDIYNDESLDYKKTNTSPIEGEADKFMAATVSQANAGHYITAPSAA
;
A
#
# COMPACT_ATOMS: atom_id res chain seq x y z
N MET A 1 24.28 -27.04 58.76
CA MET A 1 25.47 -26.17 58.58
C MET A 1 25.66 -25.94 57.08
N PRO A 2 25.98 -24.73 56.62
CA PRO A 2 25.08 -23.57 56.49
C PRO A 2 24.90 -23.10 55.02
N PRO A 3 23.91 -22.24 54.74
CA PRO A 3 23.73 -21.60 53.43
C PRO A 3 24.52 -20.26 53.36
N LEU A 4 25.15 -19.99 52.23
CA LEU A 4 25.85 -18.72 51.99
C LEU A 4 24.97 -17.73 51.22
N LYS A 5 24.46 -16.79 52.03
CA LYS A 5 24.08 -15.38 51.80
C LYS A 5 24.10 -14.82 50.37
N LYS A 6 22.95 -14.25 50.01
CA LYS A 6 22.77 -13.15 49.04
C LYS A 6 23.72 -11.98 49.37
N ASN A 7 24.23 -11.33 48.33
CA ASN A 7 24.43 -9.88 48.36
C ASN A 7 24.02 -9.26 47.01
N PRO A 8 23.27 -8.15 47.01
CA PRO A 8 22.75 -7.48 45.82
C PRO A 8 23.69 -6.33 45.40
N GLN A 9 23.90 -6.13 44.09
CA GLN A 9 24.17 -4.81 43.48
C GLN A 9 24.56 -4.98 42.01
N ASN A 10 23.73 -4.39 41.14
CA ASN A 10 24.09 -3.59 39.96
C ASN A 10 23.01 -3.72 38.88
N SER A 11 21.94 -2.96 39.07
CA SER A 11 21.06 -2.52 38.01
C SER A 11 21.76 -1.40 37.20
N PRO A 12 21.92 -1.53 35.87
CA PRO A 12 22.34 -0.40 35.06
C PRO A 12 21.17 0.59 34.94
N LYS A 13 21.43 1.82 35.38
CA LYS A 13 20.54 2.97 35.25
C LYS A 13 20.29 3.27 33.76
N HIS A 14 19.02 3.23 33.34
CA HIS A 14 18.60 3.80 32.06
C HIS A 14 18.74 5.33 32.12
N PRO A 15 19.32 5.99 31.10
CA PRO A 15 19.30 7.44 31.03
C PRO A 15 17.91 7.91 30.59
N HIS A 16 17.30 8.74 31.44
CA HIS A 16 16.18 9.60 31.08
C HIS A 16 16.63 10.56 29.98
N ILE A 17 16.07 10.43 28.78
CA ILE A 17 16.18 11.45 27.74
C ILE A 17 14.92 12.30 27.82
N SER A 18 15.08 13.53 28.30
CA SER A 18 14.05 14.55 28.29
C SER A 18 13.78 15.01 26.86
N SER A 19 12.52 14.94 26.43
CA SER A 19 12.05 15.52 25.20
C SER A 19 11.92 17.03 25.33
N SER A 20 12.84 17.77 24.71
CA SER A 20 12.66 19.20 24.42
C SER A 20 13.00 19.46 22.96
N PHE A 21 12.04 19.21 22.06
CA PHE A 21 12.08 19.77 20.72
C PHE A 21 11.10 20.94 20.65
N SER A 22 11.70 22.12 20.70
CA SER A 22 11.05 23.41 20.60
C SER A 22 10.60 23.66 19.16
N GLN A 23 9.41 24.25 19.06
CA GLN A 23 8.84 24.95 17.91
C GLN A 23 9.87 25.71 17.08
N LYS A 24 9.67 25.69 15.75
CA LYS A 24 10.08 26.64 14.70
C LYS A 24 9.91 25.89 13.36
N TYR A 25 9.23 26.30 12.30
CA TYR A 25 8.55 27.52 11.86
C TYR A 25 7.49 27.08 10.81
N PHE A 26 6.28 27.63 10.85
CA PHE A 26 5.38 27.69 9.69
C PHE A 26 4.92 29.15 9.56
N PRO A 27 5.07 29.83 8.42
CA PRO A 27 4.52 31.16 8.26
C PRO A 27 3.03 31.07 7.90
N THR A 28 2.18 31.50 8.82
CA THR A 28 0.79 31.90 8.58
C THR A 28 0.74 33.38 8.23
N SER A 29 0.27 33.72 7.03
CA SER A 29 -0.49 34.97 6.79
C SER A 29 -0.96 35.04 5.35
N PHE A 30 -2.27 34.90 5.12
CA PHE A 30 -2.95 35.66 4.08
C PHE A 30 -4.27 36.18 4.67
N LEU A 31 -4.26 37.46 5.04
CA LEU A 31 -5.46 38.23 5.31
C LEU A 31 -6.16 38.54 3.98
N SER A 32 -7.45 38.29 3.96
CA SER A 32 -8.41 38.80 3.00
C SER A 32 -8.46 40.33 3.05
N LEU A 33 -8.26 40.97 1.89
CA LEU A 33 -8.72 42.34 1.64
C LEU A 33 -9.51 42.33 0.31
N GLN A 34 -10.82 42.51 0.45
CA GLN A 34 -11.71 42.86 -0.64
C GLN A 34 -11.41 44.30 -1.06
N THR A 35 -11.30 44.54 -2.37
CA THR A 35 -11.49 45.87 -2.94
C THR A 35 -12.24 45.73 -4.25
N THR A 36 -13.47 46.21 -4.23
CA THR A 36 -14.35 46.43 -5.38
C THR A 36 -13.84 47.58 -6.24
N LEU A 37 -13.74 47.37 -7.56
CA LEU A 37 -13.74 48.45 -8.55
C LEU A 37 -14.46 47.95 -9.82
N SER A 38 -15.41 48.78 -10.27
CA SER A 38 -16.32 48.57 -11.40
C SER A 38 -15.99 49.50 -12.58
N PHE A 39 -16.61 49.19 -13.74
CA PHE A 39 -16.65 49.90 -15.05
C PHE A 39 -15.47 49.62 -16.01
N SER A 40 -15.62 49.47 -17.33
CA SER A 40 -16.73 49.73 -18.26
C SER A 40 -16.59 48.91 -19.57
N LYS A 41 -17.69 48.80 -20.34
CA LYS A 41 -17.77 48.15 -21.67
C LYS A 41 -17.22 49.03 -22.80
N THR A 42 -16.54 48.44 -23.79
CA THR A 42 -16.59 48.88 -25.21
C THR A 42 -16.19 47.79 -26.21
N GLN A 43 -17.16 47.40 -27.04
CA GLN A 43 -17.21 47.12 -28.49
C GLN A 43 -16.15 46.27 -29.28
N MET A 44 -16.69 45.39 -30.15
CA MET A 44 -16.07 44.57 -31.23
C MET A 44 -15.60 45.45 -32.43
N ALA A 45 -14.78 45.06 -33.43
CA ALA A 45 -14.45 43.81 -34.18
C ALA A 45 -13.13 44.06 -35.00
N PRO A 46 -12.65 43.28 -36.01
CA PRO A 46 -13.05 41.97 -36.55
C PRO A 46 -11.90 40.94 -36.71
N GLU A 47 -12.25 39.79 -37.29
CA GLU A 47 -11.48 38.57 -37.53
C GLU A 47 -10.14 38.71 -38.29
N LEU A 48 -9.16 37.89 -37.91
CA LEU A 48 -8.19 37.29 -38.84
C LEU A 48 -8.05 35.80 -38.54
N VAL A 49 -8.50 34.99 -39.50
CA VAL A 49 -8.32 33.54 -39.58
C VAL A 49 -6.82 33.25 -39.76
N SER A 50 -6.23 32.48 -38.86
CA SER A 50 -4.92 31.84 -39.08
C SER A 50 -4.93 30.45 -38.46
N ALA A 51 -4.67 29.47 -39.32
CA ALA A 51 -4.71 28.05 -39.04
C ALA A 51 -3.71 27.66 -37.94
N THR A 52 -4.18 27.04 -36.87
CA THR A 52 -3.32 26.31 -35.92
C THR A 52 -4.03 25.07 -35.37
N THR A 53 -4.63 24.28 -36.25
CA THR A 53 -5.06 22.91 -35.95
C THR A 53 -3.85 21.98 -35.95
N LYS A 54 -3.05 22.02 -34.89
CA LYS A 54 -2.05 20.96 -34.57
C LYS A 54 -1.57 20.94 -33.11
N ALA A 55 -1.95 21.92 -32.29
CA ALA A 55 -1.59 21.93 -30.86
C ALA A 55 -2.62 21.22 -29.95
N THR A 56 -3.87 21.09 -30.39
CA THR A 56 -4.96 20.51 -29.57
C THR A 56 -5.03 18.98 -29.57
N SER A 57 -4.33 18.28 -30.48
CA SER A 57 -4.28 16.81 -30.47
C SER A 57 -3.17 16.24 -29.58
N LEU A 58 -2.09 17.00 -29.36
CA LEU A 58 -0.99 16.61 -28.46
C LEU A 58 -1.34 16.84 -26.99
N VAL A 59 -2.16 17.86 -26.69
CA VAL A 59 -2.68 18.08 -25.32
C VAL A 59 -3.76 17.04 -24.95
N LYS A 60 -4.43 16.46 -25.94
CA LYS A 60 -5.51 15.48 -25.70
C LYS A 60 -4.99 14.04 -25.48
N ALA A 61 -3.73 13.75 -25.82
CA ALA A 61 -3.08 12.47 -25.54
C ALA A 61 -2.42 12.41 -24.14
N ALA A 62 -2.23 13.56 -23.48
CA ALA A 62 -1.68 13.66 -22.13
C ALA A 62 -2.76 13.63 -21.01
N SER A 63 -4.02 13.32 -21.34
CA SER A 63 -5.11 13.26 -20.36
C SER A 63 -5.65 11.84 -20.08
N LEU A 64 -4.82 10.81 -20.28
CA LEU A 64 -5.07 9.49 -19.71
C LEU A 64 -4.78 9.55 -18.20
N THR A 65 -5.81 9.93 -17.44
CA THR A 65 -6.03 9.65 -16.01
C THR A 65 -4.78 9.30 -15.20
N SER A 66 -4.24 10.29 -14.48
CA SER A 66 -3.07 10.22 -13.59
C SER A 66 -3.29 9.34 -12.34
N ARG A 67 -3.94 8.18 -12.46
CA ARG A 67 -4.35 7.28 -11.38
C ARG A 67 -4.14 5.83 -11.78
N ALA A 68 -3.71 5.01 -10.83
CA ALA A 68 -3.52 3.59 -11.05
C ALA A 68 -3.68 2.78 -9.76
N TYR A 69 -4.04 1.51 -9.90
CA TYR A 69 -3.81 0.54 -8.86
C TYR A 69 -2.35 0.10 -8.90
N VAL A 70 -1.77 -0.21 -7.74
CA VAL A 70 -0.42 -0.75 -7.64
C VAL A 70 -0.38 -1.93 -6.68
N THR A 71 0.37 -2.95 -7.05
CA THR A 71 0.71 -4.10 -6.19
C THR A 71 2.21 -4.35 -6.29
N PHE A 72 2.75 -5.10 -5.35
CA PHE A 72 4.15 -5.49 -5.30
C PHE A 72 4.32 -7.00 -5.41
N LEU A 73 5.37 -7.45 -6.12
CA LEU A 73 5.75 -8.86 -6.25
C LEU A 73 7.27 -9.01 -6.12
N ALA A 74 7.69 -9.99 -5.34
CA ALA A 74 9.09 -10.36 -5.15
C ALA A 74 9.24 -11.89 -5.15
N GLY A 75 10.45 -12.35 -5.48
CA GLY A 75 10.80 -13.76 -5.46
C GLY A 75 10.20 -14.59 -6.59
N ASN A 76 10.47 -15.90 -6.53
CA ASN A 76 10.08 -16.90 -7.53
C ASN A 76 8.92 -17.80 -7.07
N GLY A 77 8.24 -17.42 -5.99
CA GLY A 77 7.11 -18.17 -5.42
C GLY A 77 5.78 -17.98 -6.16
N ASP A 78 4.74 -18.62 -5.62
CA ASP A 78 3.40 -18.66 -6.23
C ASP A 78 2.54 -17.38 -6.03
N TYR A 79 3.09 -16.33 -5.44
CA TYR A 79 2.38 -15.05 -5.25
C TYR A 79 1.97 -14.39 -6.58
N VAL A 80 2.62 -14.75 -7.70
CA VAL A 80 2.17 -14.37 -9.05
C VAL A 80 0.71 -14.78 -9.31
N LYS A 81 0.24 -15.91 -8.75
CA LYS A 81 -1.17 -16.35 -8.87
C LYS A 81 -2.11 -15.35 -8.20
N GLY A 82 -1.71 -14.83 -7.06
CA GLY A 82 -2.43 -13.76 -6.35
C GLY A 82 -2.57 -12.51 -7.20
N VAL A 83 -1.47 -12.04 -7.77
CA VAL A 83 -1.46 -10.86 -8.64
C VAL A 83 -2.28 -11.07 -9.92
N VAL A 84 -2.24 -12.26 -10.52
CA VAL A 84 -3.12 -12.61 -11.66
C VAL A 84 -4.60 -12.59 -11.25
N GLY A 85 -4.93 -13.17 -10.09
CA GLY A 85 -6.29 -13.11 -9.53
C GLY A 85 -6.77 -11.68 -9.28
N LEU A 86 -5.90 -10.83 -8.74
CA LEU A 86 -6.15 -9.40 -8.53
C LEU A 86 -6.43 -8.68 -9.86
N ALA A 87 -5.59 -8.89 -10.89
CA ALA A 87 -5.78 -8.31 -12.21
C ALA A 87 -7.14 -8.69 -12.82
N LYS A 88 -7.52 -9.98 -12.73
CA LYS A 88 -8.84 -10.47 -13.14
C LYS A 88 -9.96 -9.87 -12.30
N GLY A 89 -9.75 -9.70 -11.00
CA GLY A 89 -10.69 -9.05 -10.09
C GLY A 89 -11.03 -7.63 -10.49
N LEU A 90 -9.99 -6.80 -10.65
CA LEU A 90 -10.12 -5.42 -11.09
C LEU A 90 -10.85 -5.31 -12.44
N ARG A 91 -10.55 -6.23 -13.37
CA ARG A 91 -11.25 -6.31 -14.66
C ARG A 91 -12.71 -6.71 -14.52
N LYS A 92 -13.03 -7.69 -13.67
CA LYS A 92 -14.41 -8.14 -13.40
C LYS A 92 -15.27 -7.00 -12.88
N VAL A 93 -14.71 -6.17 -11.99
CA VAL A 93 -15.38 -4.99 -11.45
C VAL A 93 -15.29 -3.76 -12.37
N LYS A 94 -14.74 -3.94 -13.57
CA LYS A 94 -14.65 -2.92 -14.63
C LYS A 94 -13.95 -1.66 -14.15
N THR A 95 -12.81 -1.80 -13.48
CA THR A 95 -11.95 -0.66 -13.17
C THR A 95 -11.65 0.14 -14.45
N ALA A 96 -11.64 1.47 -14.35
CA ALA A 96 -11.17 2.34 -15.42
C ALA A 96 -9.64 2.48 -15.45
N TYR A 97 -8.94 2.04 -14.39
CA TYR A 97 -7.53 2.33 -14.15
C TYR A 97 -6.64 1.09 -14.30
N PRO A 98 -5.38 1.26 -14.77
CA PRO A 98 -4.46 0.14 -14.94
C PRO A 98 -3.99 -0.42 -13.60
N LEU A 99 -3.45 -1.64 -13.64
CA LEU A 99 -2.70 -2.25 -12.54
C LEU A 99 -1.20 -2.18 -12.85
N VAL A 100 -0.46 -1.43 -12.04
CA VAL A 100 1.00 -1.43 -12.02
C VAL A 100 1.48 -2.51 -11.06
N VAL A 101 2.42 -3.35 -11.49
CA VAL A 101 3.06 -4.37 -10.66
C VAL A 101 4.51 -3.99 -10.48
N ALA A 102 4.83 -3.48 -9.29
CA ALA A 102 6.20 -3.23 -8.88
C ALA A 102 6.89 -4.58 -8.62
N VAL A 103 8.00 -4.86 -9.32
CA VAL A 103 8.71 -6.14 -9.23
C VAL A 103 10.16 -5.94 -8.80
N LEU A 104 10.67 -6.83 -7.95
CA LEU A 104 12.10 -6.91 -7.68
C LEU A 104 12.85 -7.68 -8.79
N PRO A 105 14.17 -7.48 -8.95
CA PRO A 105 14.97 -8.18 -9.94
C PRO A 105 14.95 -9.71 -9.84
N ASP A 106 14.60 -10.26 -8.67
CA ASP A 106 14.53 -11.70 -8.40
C ASP A 106 13.24 -12.37 -8.92
N VAL A 107 12.26 -11.59 -9.38
CA VAL A 107 11.04 -12.12 -10.02
C VAL A 107 11.39 -12.73 -11.39
N PRO A 108 11.15 -14.04 -11.60
CA PRO A 108 11.49 -14.71 -12.85
C PRO A 108 10.81 -14.09 -14.06
N GLU A 109 11.50 -14.13 -15.20
CA GLU A 109 11.00 -13.64 -16.48
C GLU A 109 9.69 -14.33 -16.91
N GLU A 110 9.49 -15.59 -16.55
CA GLU A 110 8.21 -16.29 -16.74
C GLU A 110 7.05 -15.58 -16.01
N HIS A 111 7.23 -15.22 -14.74
CA HIS A 111 6.21 -14.50 -13.98
C HIS A 111 5.94 -13.12 -14.57
N ARG A 112 6.99 -12.40 -14.99
CA ARG A 112 6.86 -11.09 -15.65
C ARG A 112 6.03 -11.20 -16.93
N ARG A 113 6.27 -12.22 -17.76
CA ARG A 113 5.47 -12.49 -18.97
C ARG A 113 4.03 -12.84 -18.65
N MET A 114 3.76 -13.61 -17.59
CA MET A 114 2.39 -13.89 -17.15
C MET A 114 1.64 -12.60 -16.79
N LEU A 115 2.30 -11.68 -16.08
CA LEU A 115 1.71 -10.39 -15.69
C LEU A 115 1.44 -9.50 -16.92
N LEU A 116 2.40 -9.40 -17.85
CA LEU A 116 2.22 -8.67 -19.11
C LEU A 116 1.09 -9.27 -19.96
N ALA A 117 1.00 -10.61 -20.02
CA ALA A 117 -0.08 -11.31 -20.72
C ALA A 117 -1.47 -11.03 -20.09
N GLN A 118 -1.52 -10.70 -18.80
CA GLN A 118 -2.72 -10.26 -18.09
C GLN A 118 -2.98 -8.74 -18.19
N GLY A 119 -2.22 -8.02 -19.02
CA GLY A 119 -2.40 -6.58 -19.24
C GLY A 119 -1.90 -5.70 -18.11
N CYS A 120 -1.09 -6.23 -17.19
CA CYS A 120 -0.44 -5.45 -16.15
C CYS A 120 0.70 -4.60 -16.72
N ILE A 121 0.95 -3.45 -16.10
CA ILE A 121 2.17 -2.66 -16.33
C ILE A 121 3.23 -3.16 -15.34
N VAL A 122 4.26 -3.84 -15.84
CA VAL A 122 5.35 -4.35 -14.98
C VAL A 122 6.42 -3.27 -14.84
N ARG A 123 6.73 -2.84 -13.62
CA ARG A 123 7.75 -1.84 -13.31
C ARG A 123 8.77 -2.43 -12.36
N GLU A 124 10.01 -2.56 -12.81
CA GLU A 124 11.11 -3.00 -11.96
C GLU A 124 11.50 -1.89 -10.97
N ILE A 125 11.80 -2.28 -9.73
CA ILE A 125 12.23 -1.39 -8.65
C ILE A 125 13.47 -1.95 -7.95
N GLU A 126 14.28 -1.06 -7.39
CA GLU A 126 15.45 -1.46 -6.61
C GLU A 126 15.05 -1.93 -5.20
N PRO A 127 15.67 -3.02 -4.68
CA PRO A 127 15.45 -3.45 -3.31
C PRO A 127 15.77 -2.35 -2.29
N VAL A 128 14.99 -2.29 -1.21
CA VAL A 128 15.28 -1.43 -0.04
C VAL A 128 15.79 -2.31 1.08
N TYR A 129 17.04 -2.07 1.49
CA TYR A 129 17.66 -2.78 2.61
C TYR A 129 17.46 -1.97 3.89
N PRO A 130 16.92 -2.57 4.97
CA PRO A 130 16.92 -1.90 6.26
C PRO A 130 18.36 -1.73 6.77
N PRO A 131 18.58 -0.89 7.79
CA PRO A 131 19.85 -0.83 8.51
C PRO A 131 20.31 -2.22 8.93
N ALA A 132 21.63 -2.46 8.91
CA ALA A 132 22.21 -3.75 9.25
C ALA A 132 21.65 -4.26 10.59
N ASN A 133 20.89 -5.35 10.54
CA ASN A 133 20.45 -6.07 11.73
C ASN A 133 21.24 -7.38 11.86
N GLN A 134 21.30 -7.94 13.06
CA GLN A 134 22.16 -9.09 13.36
C GLN A 134 21.65 -10.43 12.79
N THR A 135 20.54 -10.48 12.02
CA THR A 135 19.91 -11.74 11.61
C THR A 135 19.52 -11.81 10.12
N GLN A 136 20.25 -12.62 9.36
CA GLN A 136 20.12 -12.79 7.90
C GLN A 136 18.72 -13.26 7.43
N PHE A 137 18.02 -14.11 8.20
CA PHE A 137 16.65 -14.54 7.86
C PHE A 137 15.61 -13.43 8.04
N ALA A 138 15.84 -12.50 8.98
CA ALA A 138 15.01 -11.32 9.11
C ALA A 138 15.25 -10.35 7.94
N MET A 139 16.45 -10.37 7.33
CA MET A 139 16.78 -9.48 6.21
C MET A 139 15.91 -9.72 4.97
N ALA A 140 15.64 -10.96 4.56
CA ALA A 140 14.79 -11.21 3.39
C ALA A 140 13.35 -10.69 3.61
N TYR A 141 12.78 -10.94 4.79
CA TYR A 141 11.46 -10.42 5.17
C TYR A 141 11.43 -8.89 5.13
N TYR A 142 12.41 -8.22 5.74
CA TYR A 142 12.45 -6.76 5.74
C TYR A 142 12.72 -6.17 4.36
N VAL A 143 13.61 -6.77 3.55
CA VAL A 143 13.89 -6.31 2.19
C VAL A 143 12.62 -6.33 1.34
N ILE A 144 11.89 -7.45 1.36
CA ILE A 144 10.63 -7.58 0.64
C ILE A 144 9.64 -6.48 1.07
N ASN A 145 9.42 -6.33 2.37
CA ASN A 145 8.40 -5.41 2.89
C ASN A 145 8.77 -3.92 2.71
N TYR A 146 10.01 -3.52 2.98
CA TYR A 146 10.42 -2.13 2.81
C TYR A 146 10.61 -1.74 1.33
N SER A 147 10.83 -2.70 0.43
CA SER A 147 10.86 -2.40 -1.01
C SER A 147 9.52 -1.88 -1.53
N LYS A 148 8.41 -2.13 -0.82
CA LYS A 148 7.11 -1.50 -1.13
C LYS A 148 7.17 0.03 -1.12
N LEU A 149 8.07 0.66 -0.36
CA LEU A 149 8.18 2.12 -0.27
C LEU A 149 8.56 2.77 -1.62
N ARG A 150 9.16 2.01 -2.54
CA ARG A 150 9.52 2.44 -3.90
C ARG A 150 8.32 2.90 -4.73
N ILE A 151 7.10 2.51 -4.37
CA ILE A 151 5.89 2.93 -5.09
C ILE A 151 5.63 4.45 -4.99
N TRP A 152 6.24 5.15 -4.02
CA TRP A 152 6.17 6.62 -3.98
C TRP A 152 7.00 7.31 -5.07
N GLU A 153 7.90 6.59 -5.75
CA GLU A 153 8.66 7.10 -6.91
C GLU A 153 7.82 7.13 -8.20
N PHE A 154 6.58 6.63 -8.17
CA PHE A 154 5.73 6.48 -9.36
C PHE A 154 4.98 7.79 -9.67
N VAL A 155 5.73 8.89 -9.76
CA VAL A 155 5.23 10.26 -9.89
C VAL A 155 4.58 10.60 -11.23
N GLU A 156 4.59 9.66 -12.19
CA GLU A 156 3.71 9.76 -13.35
C GLU A 156 2.22 9.59 -12.98
N TYR A 157 1.91 9.06 -11.79
CA TYR A 157 0.57 9.00 -11.23
C TYR A 157 0.41 10.03 -10.11
N HIS A 158 -0.67 10.80 -10.18
CA HIS A 158 -1.06 11.77 -9.15
C HIS A 158 -1.65 11.08 -7.91
N LYS A 159 -2.32 9.93 -8.06
CA LYS A 159 -2.87 9.18 -6.91
C LYS A 159 -2.95 7.70 -7.21
N MET A 160 -2.59 6.87 -6.25
CA MET A 160 -2.57 5.43 -6.41
C MET A 160 -3.34 4.72 -5.28
N ILE A 161 -3.86 3.54 -5.60
CA ILE A 161 -4.40 2.61 -4.60
C ILE A 161 -3.48 1.40 -4.56
N TYR A 162 -2.78 1.22 -3.43
CA TYR A 162 -2.00 0.02 -3.18
C TYR A 162 -2.93 -1.12 -2.75
N LEU A 163 -2.66 -2.33 -3.27
CA LEU A 163 -3.30 -3.58 -2.89
C LEU A 163 -2.20 -4.66 -2.81
N ASP A 164 -2.10 -5.37 -1.68
CA ASP A 164 -1.20 -6.52 -1.55
C ASP A 164 -1.59 -7.63 -2.56
N GLY A 165 -0.61 -8.44 -2.97
CA GLY A 165 -0.81 -9.52 -3.95
C GLY A 165 -1.75 -10.64 -3.49
N ASP A 166 -2.12 -10.68 -2.21
CA ASP A 166 -3.12 -11.58 -1.63
C ASP A 166 -4.44 -10.86 -1.29
N ILE A 167 -4.75 -9.77 -2.01
CA ILE A 167 -6.05 -9.11 -2.01
C ILE A 167 -6.87 -9.50 -3.24
N GLN A 168 -8.20 -9.58 -3.05
CA GLN A 168 -9.17 -9.67 -4.13
C GLN A 168 -10.21 -8.57 -4.05
N VAL A 169 -10.53 -8.00 -5.21
CA VAL A 169 -11.58 -7.00 -5.39
C VAL A 169 -12.83 -7.67 -5.97
N PHE A 170 -13.97 -7.48 -5.30
CA PHE A 170 -15.28 -8.05 -5.63
C PHE A 170 -16.29 -7.00 -6.11
N GLU A 171 -16.11 -5.74 -5.70
CA GLU A 171 -16.87 -4.59 -6.23
C GLU A 171 -15.92 -3.45 -6.62
N ASN A 172 -16.36 -2.57 -7.53
CA ASN A 172 -15.55 -1.46 -7.99
C ASN A 172 -15.29 -0.46 -6.83
N ILE A 173 -14.03 -0.05 -6.69
CA ILE A 173 -13.59 0.89 -5.65
C ILE A 173 -12.91 2.14 -6.22
N ASP A 174 -13.13 2.44 -7.51
CA ASP A 174 -12.54 3.57 -8.22
C ASP A 174 -12.89 4.92 -7.59
N HIS A 175 -14.05 5.03 -6.94
CA HIS A 175 -14.46 6.24 -6.22
C HIS A 175 -13.49 6.61 -5.08
N LEU A 176 -12.65 5.68 -4.60
CA LEU A 176 -11.64 5.99 -3.58
C LEU A 176 -10.54 6.92 -4.10
N PHE A 177 -10.32 6.99 -5.41
CA PHE A 177 -9.41 7.97 -5.99
C PHE A 177 -9.90 9.41 -5.84
N ASP A 178 -11.21 9.61 -5.61
CA ASP A 178 -11.82 10.93 -5.43
C ASP A 178 -11.75 11.44 -3.98
N ASN A 179 -11.21 10.63 -3.05
CA ASN A 179 -10.94 11.08 -1.69
C ASN A 179 -10.02 12.33 -1.70
N PRO A 180 -10.19 13.30 -0.79
CA PRO A 180 -9.36 14.51 -0.75
C PRO A 180 -7.86 14.21 -0.67
N ASN A 181 -7.05 14.99 -1.38
CA ASN A 181 -5.58 14.93 -1.33
C ASN A 181 -5.02 15.33 0.04
N GLY A 182 -3.74 15.04 0.28
CA GLY A 182 -3.00 15.36 1.50
C GLY A 182 -3.24 14.38 2.65
N TYR A 183 -3.82 13.21 2.37
CA TYR A 183 -4.17 12.22 3.39
C TYR A 183 -3.78 10.80 2.97
N PHE A 184 -3.48 9.97 3.96
CA PHE A 184 -3.24 8.55 3.80
C PHE A 184 -4.49 7.78 4.19
N TYR A 185 -5.19 7.15 3.24
CA TYR A 185 -6.43 6.43 3.54
C TYR A 185 -6.20 4.94 3.64
N ALA A 186 -6.56 4.33 4.76
CA ALA A 186 -6.39 2.89 4.98
C ALA A 186 -7.40 2.35 6.00
N VAL A 187 -7.64 1.04 5.98
CA VAL A 187 -8.56 0.40 6.93
C VAL A 187 -7.84 0.15 8.26
N LYS A 188 -8.52 0.41 9.37
CA LYS A 188 -8.02 0.11 10.72
C LYS A 188 -7.71 -1.38 10.86
N ASP A 189 -6.57 -1.72 11.45
CA ASP A 189 -6.25 -3.10 11.83
C ASP A 189 -6.98 -3.53 13.12
N CYS A 190 -6.73 -4.74 13.59
CA CYS A 190 -7.32 -5.31 14.78
C CYS A 190 -6.25 -5.69 15.82
N PHE A 191 -6.41 -5.24 17.06
CA PHE A 191 -5.49 -5.56 18.16
C PHE A 191 -5.82 -6.89 18.85
N CYS A 192 -6.81 -7.66 18.38
CA CYS A 192 -7.20 -8.94 18.98
C CYS A 192 -6.41 -10.13 18.44
N GLU A 193 -5.50 -9.93 17.49
CA GLU A 193 -4.68 -11.01 16.94
C GLU A 193 -3.49 -11.34 17.84
N LYS A 194 -3.09 -12.61 17.91
CA LYS A 194 -2.03 -13.07 18.83
C LYS A 194 -0.68 -12.39 18.58
N THR A 195 -0.44 -11.92 17.35
CA THR A 195 0.74 -11.13 17.00
C THR A 195 0.86 -9.83 17.83
N TRP A 196 -0.25 -9.30 18.33
CA TRP A 196 -0.31 -8.15 19.24
C TRP A 196 -0.06 -8.47 20.71
N SER A 197 0.16 -9.74 21.08
CA SER A 197 0.25 -10.18 22.49
C SER A 197 1.32 -9.51 23.36
N HIS A 198 2.32 -8.91 22.72
CA HIS A 198 3.36 -8.14 23.37
C HIS A 198 2.96 -6.68 23.70
N THR A 199 1.77 -6.24 23.27
CA THR A 199 1.31 -4.85 23.41
C THR A 199 0.33 -4.66 24.57
N PRO A 200 0.29 -3.48 25.21
CA PRO A 200 -0.71 -3.17 26.24
C PRO A 200 -2.15 -3.32 25.75
N GLN A 201 -2.44 -2.94 24.50
CA GLN A 201 -3.74 -3.04 23.86
C GLN A 201 -4.30 -4.46 23.94
N TYR A 202 -3.50 -5.44 23.51
CA TYR A 202 -3.89 -6.85 23.55
C TYR A 202 -4.03 -7.35 24.99
N GLN A 203 -3.07 -7.02 25.87
CA GLN A 203 -3.03 -7.51 27.25
C GLN A 203 -4.26 -7.11 28.07
N ILE A 204 -4.80 -5.92 27.85
CA ILE A 204 -6.01 -5.44 28.53
C ILE A 204 -7.30 -5.78 27.77
N GLY A 205 -7.21 -6.35 26.56
CA GLY A 205 -8.36 -6.62 25.70
C GLY A 205 -8.94 -5.38 25.00
N TYR A 206 -8.20 -4.28 24.93
CA TYR A 206 -8.61 -3.08 24.20
C TYR A 206 -8.45 -3.28 22.69
N CYS A 207 -9.50 -2.97 21.91
CA CYS A 207 -9.44 -2.98 20.46
C CYS A 207 -10.12 -1.75 19.84
N GLN A 208 -9.44 -1.10 18.89
CA GLN A 208 -9.95 0.07 18.17
C GLN A 208 -11.14 -0.24 17.23
N GLN A 209 -11.45 -1.51 17.01
CA GLN A 209 -12.65 -1.96 16.28
C GLN A 209 -13.91 -1.94 17.17
N CYS A 210 -13.73 -1.99 18.50
CA CYS A 210 -14.81 -1.95 19.47
C CYS A 210 -14.36 -1.20 20.74
N PRO A 211 -14.04 0.11 20.63
CA PRO A 211 -13.43 0.87 21.72
C PRO A 211 -14.34 0.97 22.97
N ASP A 212 -15.63 0.68 22.82
CA ASP A 212 -16.60 0.73 23.92
C ASP A 212 -16.62 -0.53 24.80
N LYS A 213 -16.11 -1.68 24.29
CA LYS A 213 -16.08 -2.94 25.06
C LYS A 213 -15.08 -2.89 26.22
N VAL A 214 -13.92 -2.29 25.98
CA VAL A 214 -12.88 -2.06 26.98
C VAL A 214 -12.39 -0.64 26.75
N GLN A 215 -12.57 0.22 27.75
CA GLN A 215 -12.08 1.61 27.70
C GLN A 215 -10.57 1.64 27.95
N TRP A 216 -9.86 2.56 27.29
CA TRP A 216 -8.42 2.73 27.51
C TRP A 216 -8.17 3.26 28.94
N PRO A 217 -7.42 2.53 29.79
CA PRO A 217 -7.16 2.95 31.17
C PRO A 217 -6.32 4.23 31.21
N ARG A 218 -6.72 5.19 32.07
CA ARG A 218 -6.05 6.50 32.16
C ARG A 218 -4.60 6.37 32.66
N GLU A 219 -4.34 5.37 33.49
CA GLU A 219 -3.04 5.02 34.04
C GLU A 219 -2.02 4.58 32.99
N LEU A 220 -2.48 4.12 31.80
CA LEU A 220 -1.60 3.80 30.67
C LEU A 220 -1.25 5.03 29.81
N GLY A 221 -1.69 6.21 30.22
CA GLY A 221 -1.44 7.47 29.51
C GLY A 221 -2.42 7.71 28.35
N PRO A 222 -2.04 8.53 27.35
CA PRO A 222 -2.91 8.83 26.23
C PRO A 222 -3.24 7.56 25.44
N LYS A 223 -4.44 7.53 24.87
CA LYS A 223 -4.87 6.47 23.98
C LYS A 223 -3.88 6.34 22.80
N PRO A 224 -3.52 5.12 22.39
CA PRO A 224 -2.65 4.94 21.23
C PRO A 224 -3.28 5.56 19.98
N PRO A 225 -2.46 6.04 19.03
CA PRO A 225 -2.96 6.49 17.74
C PRO A 225 -3.72 5.35 17.03
N LEU A 226 -4.63 5.71 16.13
CA LEU A 226 -5.27 4.70 15.29
C LEU A 226 -4.21 4.01 14.43
N TYR A 227 -4.39 2.71 14.24
CA TYR A 227 -3.42 1.88 13.55
C TYR A 227 -4.09 1.19 12.35
N PHE A 228 -3.52 1.29 11.15
CA PHE A 228 -4.07 0.68 9.94
C PHE A 228 -3.37 -0.60 9.52
N ASN A 229 -4.09 -1.44 8.77
CA ASN A 229 -3.50 -2.53 8.02
C ASN A 229 -2.90 -1.98 6.72
N ALA A 230 -1.64 -2.34 6.40
CA ALA A 230 -0.92 -1.81 5.24
C ALA A 230 -1.16 -2.60 3.94
N GLY A 231 -2.06 -3.58 3.94
CA GLY A 231 -2.36 -4.33 2.71
C GLY A 231 -3.15 -3.55 1.68
N MET A 232 -3.87 -2.51 2.11
CA MET A 232 -4.58 -1.61 1.20
C MET A 232 -4.53 -0.18 1.71
N PHE A 233 -4.12 0.74 0.82
CA PHE A 233 -4.15 2.17 1.13
C PHE A 233 -4.24 3.03 -0.14
N VAL A 234 -4.74 4.26 0.03
CA VAL A 234 -4.76 5.31 -1.01
C VAL A 234 -3.70 6.35 -0.65
N PHE A 235 -2.84 6.68 -1.61
CA PHE A 235 -1.72 7.60 -1.41
C PHE A 235 -1.40 8.41 -2.68
N GLU A 236 -0.57 9.44 -2.51
CA GLU A 236 -0.06 10.29 -3.60
C GLU A 236 1.45 10.04 -3.74
N PRO A 237 1.92 9.46 -4.86
CA PRO A 237 3.35 9.37 -5.14
C PRO A 237 4.00 10.77 -5.12
N SER A 238 5.19 10.86 -4.53
CA SER A 238 5.89 12.12 -4.33
C SER A 238 7.35 11.84 -3.99
N LEU A 239 8.28 12.36 -4.81
CA LEU A 239 9.73 12.20 -4.57
C LEU A 239 10.15 12.77 -3.20
N PRO A 240 9.72 13.97 -2.76
CA PRO A 240 10.02 14.45 -1.42
C PRO A 240 9.54 13.50 -0.29
N ILE A 241 8.32 12.96 -0.41
CA ILE A 241 7.81 12.01 0.61
C ILE A 241 8.60 10.70 0.56
N TYR A 242 8.94 10.23 -0.63
CA TYR A 242 9.78 9.05 -0.83
C TYR A 242 11.17 9.21 -0.19
N ASP A 243 11.84 10.34 -0.41
CA ASP A 243 13.13 10.64 0.19
C ASP A 243 13.02 10.66 1.71
N ASP A 244 12.00 11.33 2.26
CA ASP A 244 11.71 11.36 3.70
C ASP A 244 11.43 9.95 4.25
N LEU A 245 10.69 9.10 3.53
CA LEU A 245 10.44 7.71 3.91
C LEU A 245 11.76 6.93 4.02
N LEU A 246 12.65 7.04 3.04
CA LEU A 246 13.92 6.30 3.07
C LEU A 246 14.90 6.84 4.12
N GLU A 247 15.02 8.16 4.28
CA GLU A 247 15.87 8.74 5.34
C GLU A 247 15.35 8.38 6.74
N THR A 248 14.03 8.41 6.93
CA THR A 248 13.42 8.01 8.21
C THR A 248 13.62 6.51 8.46
N LEU A 249 13.51 5.66 7.44
CA LEU A 249 13.72 4.21 7.56
C LEU A 249 15.15 3.88 8.03
N LYS A 250 16.17 4.62 7.57
CA LYS A 250 17.57 4.39 7.96
C LYS A 250 17.82 4.52 9.46
N ILE A 251 17.03 5.33 10.16
CA ILE A 251 17.15 5.56 11.61
C ILE A 251 16.04 4.88 12.41
N THR A 252 15.09 4.21 11.75
CA THR A 252 13.98 3.53 12.42
C THR A 252 14.38 2.09 12.76
N PRO A 253 14.30 1.68 14.04
CA PRO A 253 14.52 0.30 14.42
C PRO A 253 13.51 -0.64 13.73
N PRO A 254 13.93 -1.77 13.16
CA PRO A 254 13.00 -2.75 12.59
C PRO A 254 12.01 -3.26 13.64
N THR A 255 10.76 -3.42 13.24
CA THR A 255 9.66 -3.86 14.11
C THR A 255 9.02 -5.15 13.59
N PRO A 256 8.21 -5.87 14.40
CA PRO A 256 7.62 -7.15 14.01
C PRO A 256 6.72 -7.10 12.76
N PHE A 257 6.05 -5.96 12.48
CA PHE A 257 5.23 -5.80 11.27
C PHE A 257 5.90 -4.93 10.19
N ALA A 258 7.22 -4.77 10.26
CA ALA A 258 8.05 -4.12 9.23
C ALA A 258 7.46 -2.80 8.70
N GLU A 259 7.08 -2.78 7.41
CA GLU A 259 6.59 -1.60 6.73
C GLU A 259 5.24 -1.14 7.26
N GLN A 260 4.39 -2.04 7.77
CA GLN A 260 3.10 -1.65 8.33
C GLN A 260 3.28 -0.76 9.57
N ASP A 261 4.15 -1.15 10.50
CA ASP A 261 4.47 -0.32 11.66
C ASP A 261 5.13 0.99 11.25
N PHE A 262 6.06 0.92 10.29
CA PHE A 262 6.78 2.08 9.77
C PHE A 262 5.82 3.10 9.13
N LEU A 263 4.92 2.66 8.25
CA LEU A 263 3.92 3.51 7.62
C LEU A 263 2.94 4.10 8.64
N ASN A 264 2.54 3.31 9.65
CA ASN A 264 1.70 3.80 10.74
C ASN A 264 2.39 4.91 11.55
N MET A 265 3.69 4.76 11.83
CA MET A 265 4.48 5.81 12.48
C MET A 265 4.61 7.05 11.59
N PHE A 266 4.92 6.87 10.31
CA PHE A 266 5.23 7.96 9.38
C PHE A 266 3.98 8.78 9.01
N PHE A 267 2.87 8.13 8.69
CA PHE A 267 1.64 8.79 8.21
C PHE A 267 0.61 9.09 9.32
N LYS A 268 0.96 8.93 10.60
CA LYS A 268 0.03 9.07 11.74
C LYS A 268 -0.78 10.38 11.74
N ASP A 269 -0.17 11.48 11.31
CA ASP A 269 -0.77 12.82 11.38
C ASP A 269 -1.70 13.13 10.19
N VAL A 270 -1.59 12.36 9.11
CA VAL A 270 -2.40 12.49 7.89
C VAL A 270 -3.27 11.25 7.62
N TYR A 271 -3.25 10.27 8.52
CA TYR A 271 -4.02 9.05 8.40
C TYR A 271 -5.53 9.32 8.52
N LYS A 272 -6.31 8.81 7.57
CA LYS A 272 -7.77 8.80 7.59
C LYS A 272 -8.33 7.39 7.45
N PRO A 273 -9.04 6.86 8.47
CA PRO A 273 -9.63 5.53 8.39
C PRO A 273 -10.74 5.48 7.34
N ILE A 274 -10.74 4.42 6.53
CA ILE A 274 -11.88 4.06 5.65
C ILE A 274 -12.57 2.77 6.16
N PRO A 275 -13.83 2.50 5.75
CA PRO A 275 -14.59 1.35 6.25
C PRO A 275 -13.92 -0.02 5.98
N PRO A 276 -14.12 -1.02 6.86
CA PRO A 276 -13.53 -2.35 6.70
C PRO A 276 -13.98 -3.10 5.44
N THR A 277 -15.04 -2.66 4.78
CA THR A 277 -15.50 -3.20 3.49
C THR A 277 -14.48 -3.02 2.36
N TYR A 278 -13.53 -2.09 2.50
CA TYR A 278 -12.49 -1.79 1.50
C TYR A 278 -11.17 -2.55 1.73
N ASN A 279 -11.06 -3.30 2.83
CA ASN A 279 -9.94 -4.20 3.13
C ASN A 279 -10.37 -5.14 4.27
N LEU A 280 -11.18 -6.14 3.95
CA LEU A 280 -11.58 -7.14 4.95
C LEU A 280 -10.40 -8.07 5.23
N VAL A 281 -9.66 -7.79 6.29
CA VAL A 281 -8.77 -8.76 6.93
C VAL A 281 -9.61 -9.92 7.45
N LEU A 282 -9.43 -11.12 6.90
CA LEU A 282 -10.33 -12.26 7.16
C LEU A 282 -10.51 -12.60 8.64
N ALA A 283 -9.51 -12.33 9.48
CA ALA A 283 -9.61 -12.53 10.93
C ALA A 283 -10.77 -11.76 11.58
N MET A 284 -11.20 -10.65 10.98
CA MET A 284 -12.37 -9.90 11.44
C MET A 284 -13.65 -10.75 11.49
N LEU A 285 -13.78 -11.79 10.66
CA LEU A 285 -14.96 -12.66 10.63
C LEU A 285 -15.16 -13.49 11.92
N TRP A 286 -14.11 -13.71 12.69
CA TRP A 286 -14.20 -14.42 13.98
C TRP A 286 -13.77 -13.57 15.19
N ARG A 287 -13.10 -12.43 14.98
CA ARG A 287 -12.73 -11.50 16.05
C ARG A 287 -13.81 -10.44 16.30
N HIS A 288 -14.39 -9.91 15.24
CA HIS A 288 -15.41 -8.86 15.26
C HIS A 288 -16.54 -9.13 14.27
N PRO A 289 -17.21 -10.31 14.32
CA PRO A 289 -18.30 -10.63 13.41
C PRO A 289 -19.44 -9.59 13.45
N GLU A 290 -19.61 -8.90 14.58
CA GLU A 290 -20.58 -7.81 14.74
C GLU A 290 -20.33 -6.60 13.83
N ASN A 291 -19.10 -6.44 13.36
CA ASN A 291 -18.70 -5.31 12.51
C ASN A 291 -18.70 -5.67 11.02
N ILE A 292 -18.96 -6.93 10.65
CA ILE A 292 -18.79 -7.41 9.28
C ILE A 292 -20.12 -7.89 8.69
N GLU A 293 -20.61 -7.13 7.71
CA GLU A 293 -21.68 -7.56 6.81
C GLU A 293 -21.05 -8.07 5.52
N LEU A 294 -20.85 -9.40 5.41
CA LEU A 294 -20.06 -10.01 4.33
C LEU A 294 -20.57 -9.67 2.92
N ASN A 295 -21.88 -9.48 2.75
CA ASN A 295 -22.50 -9.08 1.48
C ASN A 295 -22.22 -7.63 1.05
N LYS A 296 -21.69 -6.78 1.95
CA LYS A 296 -21.28 -5.40 1.64
C LYS A 296 -19.76 -5.28 1.43
N VAL A 297 -19.02 -6.38 1.57
CA VAL A 297 -17.56 -6.38 1.47
C VAL A 297 -17.15 -6.28 0.00
N LYS A 298 -16.33 -5.26 -0.30
CA LYS A 298 -15.85 -4.96 -1.65
C LYS A 298 -14.48 -5.55 -1.92
N VAL A 299 -13.66 -5.66 -0.88
CA VAL A 299 -12.27 -6.10 -0.96
C VAL A 299 -11.98 -7.05 0.19
N VAL A 300 -11.36 -8.18 -0.11
CA VAL A 300 -10.96 -9.20 0.88
C VAL A 300 -9.44 -9.36 0.85
N HIS A 301 -8.85 -9.45 2.04
CA HIS A 301 -7.41 -9.62 2.23
C HIS A 301 -7.13 -10.98 2.87
N TYR A 302 -6.49 -11.86 2.10
CA TYR A 302 -6.21 -13.26 2.46
C TYR A 302 -4.88 -13.40 3.22
N CYS A 303 -4.67 -12.53 4.22
CA CYS A 303 -3.44 -12.48 5.04
C CYS A 303 -3.47 -13.44 6.24
N ALA A 304 -4.61 -14.03 6.57
CA ALA A 304 -4.69 -15.02 7.65
C ALA A 304 -3.95 -16.31 7.24
N ALA A 305 -3.30 -16.97 8.20
CA ALA A 305 -2.60 -18.23 7.95
C ALA A 305 -3.55 -19.28 7.33
N GLY A 306 -3.12 -19.91 6.23
CA GLY A 306 -3.93 -20.88 5.48
C GLY A 306 -5.00 -20.28 4.56
N SER A 307 -5.21 -18.96 4.58
CA SER A 307 -6.30 -18.33 3.83
C SER A 307 -5.99 -18.01 2.36
N LYS A 308 -4.71 -17.99 1.97
CA LYS A 308 -4.29 -17.75 0.58
C LYS A 308 -4.98 -18.73 -0.36
N PRO A 309 -5.83 -18.27 -1.29
CA PRO A 309 -6.70 -19.16 -2.07
C PRO A 309 -5.95 -20.25 -2.85
N TRP A 310 -4.77 -19.93 -3.39
CA TRP A 310 -3.93 -20.86 -4.15
C TRP A 310 -3.15 -21.86 -3.29
N ARG A 311 -3.15 -21.70 -1.96
CA ARG A 311 -2.58 -22.65 -0.98
C ARG A 311 -3.63 -23.19 0.00
N TYR A 312 -4.91 -22.94 -0.26
CA TYR A 312 -5.96 -23.22 0.70
C TYR A 312 -6.19 -24.72 0.87
N THR A 313 -5.93 -25.23 2.08
CA THR A 313 -6.13 -26.65 2.42
C THR A 313 -7.40 -26.89 3.26
N GLY A 314 -7.89 -25.85 3.94
CA GLY A 314 -8.99 -25.95 4.89
C GLY A 314 -8.62 -26.59 6.24
N ILE A 315 -7.33 -26.83 6.50
CA ILE A 315 -6.84 -27.51 7.71
C ILE A 315 -6.54 -26.50 8.82
N GLU A 316 -6.00 -25.34 8.46
CA GLU A 316 -5.57 -24.30 9.39
C GLU A 316 -6.75 -23.73 10.20
N GLU A 317 -6.41 -23.07 11.32
CA GLU A 317 -7.40 -22.50 12.23
C GLU A 317 -8.38 -21.59 11.49
N ASN A 318 -9.66 -21.70 11.80
CA ASN A 318 -10.76 -20.95 11.16
C ASN A 318 -10.98 -21.24 9.66
N MET A 319 -10.14 -22.03 8.98
CA MET A 319 -10.30 -22.27 7.55
C MET A 319 -11.50 -23.16 7.21
N LYS A 320 -12.00 -23.97 8.15
CA LYS A 320 -13.20 -24.79 7.94
C LYS A 320 -14.52 -24.01 7.91
N ARG A 321 -14.50 -22.73 8.30
CA ARG A 321 -15.71 -21.89 8.38
C ARG A 321 -16.37 -21.72 7.01
N LYS A 322 -17.70 -21.57 7.02
CA LYS A 322 -18.52 -21.46 5.78
C LYS A 322 -18.23 -20.16 5.02
N ASP A 323 -18.06 -19.06 5.74
CA ASP A 323 -17.73 -17.75 5.18
C ASP A 323 -16.34 -17.74 4.51
N ILE A 324 -15.33 -18.37 5.13
CA ILE A 324 -13.99 -18.53 4.54
C ILE A 324 -14.03 -19.36 3.25
N LYS A 325 -14.71 -20.52 3.29
CA LYS A 325 -14.88 -21.35 2.07
C LYS A 325 -15.57 -20.58 0.95
N MET A 326 -16.55 -19.73 1.29
CA MET A 326 -17.27 -18.91 0.33
C MET A 326 -16.33 -17.91 -0.36
N VAL A 327 -15.57 -17.12 0.39
CA VAL A 327 -14.67 -16.11 -0.20
C VAL A 327 -13.48 -16.74 -0.93
N VAL A 328 -13.00 -17.91 -0.50
CA VAL A 328 -11.97 -18.66 -1.24
C VAL A 328 -12.54 -19.21 -2.54
N LYS A 329 -13.76 -19.74 -2.53
CA LYS A 329 -14.44 -20.16 -3.76
C LYS A 329 -14.63 -18.99 -4.72
N SER A 330 -15.10 -17.84 -4.22
CA SER A 330 -15.28 -16.63 -5.05
C SER A 330 -13.97 -16.15 -5.67
N TRP A 331 -12.84 -16.33 -5.00
CA TRP A 331 -11.52 -16.06 -5.59
C TRP A 331 -11.23 -17.00 -6.76
N TRP A 332 -11.42 -18.31 -6.58
CA TRP A 332 -11.22 -19.30 -7.64
C TRP A 332 -12.18 -19.13 -8.82
N ASP A 333 -13.43 -18.74 -8.55
CA ASP A 333 -14.41 -18.41 -9.58
C ASP A 333 -13.91 -17.25 -10.46
N ILE A 334 -13.16 -16.28 -9.90
CA ILE A 334 -12.54 -15.19 -10.66
C ILE A 334 -11.27 -15.66 -11.38
N TYR A 335 -10.39 -16.36 -10.67
CA TYR A 335 -9.10 -16.80 -11.21
C TYR A 335 -9.28 -17.73 -12.43
N ASN A 336 -10.23 -18.67 -12.35
CA ASN A 336 -10.51 -19.65 -13.39
C ASN A 336 -11.41 -19.14 -14.51
N ASP A 337 -11.96 -17.92 -14.40
CA ASP A 337 -12.78 -17.35 -15.47
C ASP A 337 -11.89 -16.83 -16.60
N GLU A 338 -11.86 -17.56 -17.71
CA GLU A 338 -11.11 -17.22 -18.92
C GLU A 338 -11.70 -16.00 -19.65
N SER A 339 -12.98 -15.69 -19.44
CA SER A 339 -13.58 -14.48 -20.02
C SER A 339 -12.98 -13.20 -19.44
N LEU A 340 -12.35 -13.32 -18.26
CA LEU A 340 -11.58 -12.27 -17.60
C LEU A 340 -10.12 -12.25 -18.03
N ASP A 341 -9.62 -13.12 -18.91
CA ASP A 341 -8.26 -12.96 -19.43
C ASP A 341 -8.14 -11.69 -20.29
N TYR A 342 -6.97 -11.06 -20.24
CA TYR A 342 -6.74 -9.84 -21.01
C TYR A 342 -6.71 -10.14 -22.51
N LYS A 343 -7.65 -9.54 -23.24
CA LYS A 343 -7.73 -9.64 -24.69
C LYS A 343 -6.96 -8.47 -25.28
N LYS A 344 -5.80 -8.74 -25.90
CA LYS A 344 -5.13 -7.74 -26.74
C LYS A 344 -6.07 -7.37 -27.89
N THR A 345 -6.73 -6.21 -27.80
CA THR A 345 -7.48 -5.69 -28.94
C THR A 345 -6.47 -5.26 -30.00
N ASN A 346 -6.52 -5.87 -31.19
CA ASN A 346 -5.72 -5.51 -32.37
C ASN A 346 -6.16 -4.13 -32.93
N THR A 347 -6.07 -3.09 -32.11
CA THR A 347 -6.23 -1.71 -32.53
C THR A 347 -4.90 -1.02 -32.30
N SER A 348 -3.93 -1.30 -33.16
CA SER A 348 -2.83 -0.37 -33.41
C SER A 348 -3.44 0.91 -34.00
N PRO A 349 -2.93 2.08 -33.58
CA PRO A 349 -1.91 2.68 -34.43
C PRO A 349 -0.66 3.12 -33.65
N ILE A 350 0.48 2.96 -34.33
CA ILE A 350 1.83 3.42 -33.96
C ILE A 350 2.59 2.49 -32.99
N GLU A 351 2.83 1.26 -33.44
CA GLU A 351 4.07 0.55 -33.10
C GLU A 351 5.24 1.34 -33.70
N GLY A 352 5.93 2.16 -32.91
CA GLY A 352 7.10 2.90 -33.38
C GLY A 352 7.58 4.07 -32.53
N GLU A 353 6.74 4.64 -31.65
CA GLU A 353 7.14 5.76 -30.78
C GLU A 353 7.22 5.42 -29.29
N ALA A 354 6.45 4.45 -28.78
CA ALA A 354 6.49 4.06 -27.37
C ALA A 354 7.84 3.43 -26.95
N ASP A 355 8.46 2.64 -27.83
CA ASP A 355 9.77 2.02 -27.56
C ASP A 355 10.91 3.06 -27.53
N LYS A 356 10.76 4.20 -28.21
CA LYS A 356 11.76 5.28 -28.18
C LYS A 356 11.69 6.13 -26.92
N PHE A 357 10.51 6.25 -26.29
CA PHE A 357 10.36 7.00 -25.04
C PHE A 357 10.89 6.23 -23.82
N MET A 358 10.79 4.89 -23.81
CA MET A 358 11.34 4.05 -22.74
C MET A 358 12.86 3.84 -22.84
N ALA A 359 13.43 3.79 -24.05
CA ALA A 359 14.87 3.61 -24.23
C ALA A 359 15.70 4.86 -23.87
N ALA A 360 15.12 6.05 -24.02
CA ALA A 360 15.85 7.31 -23.82
C ALA A 360 16.05 7.69 -22.34
N THR A 361 15.25 7.17 -21.41
CA THR A 361 15.36 7.44 -19.96
C THR A 361 16.25 6.46 -19.19
N VAL A 362 16.60 5.31 -19.77
CA VAL A 362 17.40 4.25 -19.10
C VAL A 362 18.91 4.40 -19.34
N SER A 363 19.33 5.36 -20.18
CA SER A 363 20.72 5.46 -20.64
C SER A 363 21.67 6.26 -19.72
N GLN A 364 21.27 6.68 -18.51
CA GLN A 364 22.18 7.36 -17.57
C GLN A 364 21.95 6.93 -16.12
N ALA A 365 22.45 5.75 -15.73
CA ALA A 365 22.91 5.49 -14.36
C ALA A 365 23.74 4.19 -14.27
N ASN A 366 25.05 4.37 -14.12
CA ASN A 366 26.07 3.54 -13.49
C ASN A 366 26.02 1.99 -13.53
N ALA A 367 27.08 1.46 -14.15
CA ALA A 367 27.63 0.14 -13.86
C ALA A 367 28.18 0.08 -12.42
N GLY A 368 27.55 -0.74 -11.58
CA GLY A 368 28.05 -1.14 -10.27
C GLY A 368 27.93 -2.66 -10.13
N HIS A 369 28.95 -3.30 -9.57
CA HIS A 369 28.99 -4.76 -9.37
C HIS A 369 27.86 -5.23 -8.44
N TYR A 370 27.00 -6.10 -8.96
CA TYR A 370 25.88 -6.70 -8.22
C TYR A 370 26.36 -7.83 -7.31
N ILE A 371 25.98 -7.75 -6.03
CA ILE A 371 25.99 -8.89 -5.11
C ILE A 371 24.58 -9.48 -5.14
N THR A 372 24.48 -10.74 -5.56
CA THR A 372 23.22 -11.49 -5.64
C THR A 372 22.56 -11.63 -4.27
N ALA A 373 21.30 -11.22 -4.17
CA ALA A 373 20.47 -11.46 -2.99
C ALA A 373 20.11 -12.96 -2.88
N PRO A 374 20.03 -13.53 -1.66
CA PRO A 374 19.61 -14.92 -1.48
C PRO A 374 18.12 -15.09 -1.77
N SER A 375 17.78 -16.16 -2.50
CA SER A 375 16.41 -16.56 -2.84
C SER A 375 15.55 -16.74 -1.58
N ALA A 376 14.44 -16.00 -1.50
CA ALA A 376 13.41 -16.22 -0.49
C ALA A 376 12.42 -17.29 -0.96
N ALA A 377 12.17 -18.28 -0.10
CA ALA A 377 11.32 -19.47 -0.32
C ALA A 377 9.82 -19.20 -0.07
#